data_AF-A0A498J6R2-F1
#
_entry.id   AF-A0A498J6R2-F1
#
_cell.length_a   1.000
_cell.length_b   1.000
_cell.length_c   1.000
_cell.angle_alpha   90.00
_cell.angle_beta   90.00
_cell.angle_gamma   90.00
#
_symmetry.space_group_name_H-M   'P 1'
#
loop_
_entity.id
_entity.type
_entity.pdbx_description
1 polymer ?
#
loop_
_entity_poly.entity_id
_entity_poly.type
_entity_poly.pdbx_seq_one_letter_code
_entity_poly.pdbx_strand_id
1 'polypeptide(L)'
;MQCTISYSIYRVHTQTTFSHCKASCFIYSALILKLMSYNIMASLSHFLIITVLFIVPFFSCCVNAQLSANFYARTCPTLPTMVRNAMRQAVSREGRMAASILRLFFHDCFVNGCDASILLDDTATFTGEKNAFPNRNSARGFEVIDTIKTRVEAACNATVSCADILALAARDGVVLVSNCNDANFACFLLQKISHI
;
A
#
# COMPACT_ATOMS: atom_id res chain seq x y z
N MET A 1 -8.38 -3.52 -18.11
CA MET A 1 -8.13 -2.12 -17.74
C MET A 1 -9.26 -1.52 -16.91
N GLN A 2 -9.73 -2.23 -15.88
CA GLN A 2 -10.66 -1.65 -14.90
C GLN A 2 -9.93 -0.99 -13.73
N CYS A 3 -8.66 -1.36 -13.52
CA CYS A 3 -7.80 -0.68 -12.56
C CYS A 3 -7.27 0.68 -13.06
N THR A 4 -7.36 0.97 -14.35
CA THR A 4 -7.01 2.27 -14.94
C THR A 4 -8.07 3.34 -14.68
N ILE A 5 -9.32 2.94 -14.42
CA ILE A 5 -10.48 3.85 -14.29
C ILE A 5 -10.87 4.06 -12.81
N SER A 6 -10.47 3.16 -11.91
CA SER A 6 -10.75 3.28 -10.48
C SER A 6 -9.63 4.01 -9.73
N TYR A 7 -9.08 5.08 -10.31
CA TYR A 7 -8.33 6.10 -9.58
C TYR A 7 -9.31 6.94 -8.78
N SER A 8 -9.87 6.39 -7.71
CA SER A 8 -10.58 7.24 -6.77
C SER A 8 -10.51 6.68 -5.37
N ILE A 9 -9.86 7.53 -4.56
CA ILE A 9 -10.14 7.73 -3.14
C ILE A 9 -9.71 6.55 -2.29
N TYR A 10 -8.41 6.37 -2.11
CA TYR A 10 -7.75 6.11 -0.81
C TYR A 10 -6.26 5.99 -1.12
N ARG A 11 -5.61 7.13 -1.28
CA ARG A 11 -4.15 7.21 -1.33
C ARG A 11 -3.62 6.56 -0.05
N VAL A 12 -3.10 5.33 -0.12
CA VAL A 12 -2.38 4.67 0.98
C VAL A 12 -1.02 5.33 1.09
N HIS A 13 -1.01 6.56 1.60
CA HIS A 13 0.20 7.34 1.90
C HIS A 13 0.71 6.96 3.30
N THR A 14 0.85 5.67 3.62
CA THR A 14 1.05 5.25 5.02
C THR A 14 2.31 4.44 5.29
N GLN A 15 3.05 3.95 4.29
CA GLN A 15 4.29 3.20 4.57
C GLN A 15 5.58 3.98 4.35
N THR A 16 5.72 4.72 3.25
CA THR A 16 6.88 5.59 3.05
C THR A 16 6.84 6.81 3.99
N THR A 17 5.66 7.35 4.29
CA THR A 17 5.49 8.42 5.28
C THR A 17 5.70 7.96 6.72
N PHE A 18 5.53 6.70 7.08
CA PHE A 18 5.74 6.25 8.47
C PHE A 18 7.23 6.25 8.86
N SER A 19 8.10 5.78 7.96
CA SER A 19 9.56 5.85 8.18
C SER A 19 10.07 7.28 8.00
N HIS A 20 9.55 8.05 7.05
CA HIS A 20 9.95 9.44 6.86
C HIS A 20 9.41 10.41 7.94
N CYS A 21 8.18 10.29 8.46
CA CYS A 21 7.66 11.14 9.55
C CYS A 21 8.36 10.81 10.87
N LYS A 22 8.69 9.54 11.15
CA LYS A 22 9.55 9.20 12.30
C LYS A 22 10.93 9.82 12.17
N ALA A 23 11.59 9.68 11.02
CA ALA A 23 12.90 10.28 10.78
C ALA A 23 12.86 11.82 10.87
N SER A 24 11.87 12.46 10.25
CA SER A 24 11.68 13.91 10.33
C SER A 24 11.42 14.37 11.77
N CYS A 25 10.55 13.69 12.53
CA CYS A 25 10.28 14.03 13.93
C CYS A 25 11.53 13.93 14.82
N PHE A 26 12.38 12.91 14.60
CA PHE A 26 13.66 12.76 15.31
C PHE A 26 14.72 13.79 14.89
N ILE A 27 14.79 14.14 13.60
CA ILE A 27 15.71 15.16 13.08
C ILE A 27 15.30 16.55 13.61
N TYR A 28 14.00 16.87 13.64
CA TYR A 28 13.51 18.13 14.19
C TYR A 28 13.72 18.25 15.70
N SER A 29 13.54 17.16 16.49
CA SER A 29 13.86 17.19 17.93
C SER A 29 15.35 17.39 18.19
N ALA A 30 16.22 16.77 17.38
CA ALA A 30 17.67 16.94 17.49
C ALA A 30 18.14 18.34 17.08
N LEU A 31 17.50 18.97 16.08
CA LEU A 31 17.79 20.34 15.67
C LEU A 31 17.34 21.35 16.74
N ILE A 32 16.19 21.12 17.39
CA ILE A 32 15.71 21.94 18.52
C ILE A 32 16.71 21.90 19.68
N LEU A 33 17.18 20.71 20.09
CA LEU A 33 18.20 20.58 21.15
C LEU A 33 19.50 21.33 20.81
N LYS A 34 19.91 21.33 19.54
CA LYS A 34 21.14 21.99 19.09
C LYS A 34 20.98 23.51 18.97
N LEU A 35 19.79 24.00 18.64
CA LEU A 35 19.47 25.43 18.54
C LEU A 35 19.18 26.08 19.91
N MET A 36 18.66 25.32 20.87
CA MET A 36 18.52 25.75 22.27
C MET A 36 19.87 25.97 22.96
N SER A 37 20.95 25.40 22.42
CA SER A 37 22.33 25.67 22.88
C SER A 37 22.96 26.91 22.24
N TYR A 38 22.37 27.50 21.18
CA TYR A 38 23.02 28.55 20.37
C TYR A 38 22.57 29.98 20.66
N ASN A 39 21.48 30.19 21.42
CA ASN A 39 20.92 31.53 21.65
C ASN A 39 20.90 31.89 23.14
N ILE A 40 22.07 32.22 23.68
CA ILE A 40 22.18 33.02 24.92
C ILE A 40 22.18 34.49 24.46
N MET A 41 21.03 35.17 24.62
CA MET A 41 20.69 36.58 24.28
C MET A 41 19.81 36.76 23.03
N ALA A 42 18.49 36.60 23.20
CA ALA A 42 17.50 37.19 22.29
C ALA A 42 16.34 37.80 23.10
N SER A 43 15.89 38.99 22.68
CA SER A 43 14.75 39.73 23.26
C SER A 43 13.47 38.88 23.30
N LEU A 44 12.65 39.06 24.36
CA LEU A 44 11.37 38.36 24.61
C LEU A 44 10.44 38.30 23.38
N SER A 45 10.48 39.32 22.52
CA SER A 45 9.71 39.40 21.26
C SER A 45 10.11 38.34 20.22
N HIS A 46 11.40 38.05 20.07
CA HIS A 46 11.90 37.05 19.12
C HIS A 46 11.64 35.62 19.62
N PHE A 47 11.65 35.42 20.93
CA PHE A 47 11.36 34.12 21.54
C PHE A 47 9.90 33.66 21.26
N LEU A 48 8.94 34.60 21.30
CA LEU A 48 7.54 34.34 20.96
C LEU A 48 7.33 34.00 19.48
N ILE A 49 8.04 34.69 18.58
CA ILE A 49 7.93 34.45 17.13
C ILE A 49 8.53 33.08 16.78
N ILE A 50 9.70 32.73 17.34
CA ILE A 50 10.35 31.43 17.12
C ILE A 50 9.49 30.30 17.69
N THR A 51 8.92 30.45 18.89
CA THR A 51 8.04 29.40 19.45
C THR A 51 6.80 29.17 18.59
N VAL A 52 6.13 30.22 18.09
CA VAL A 52 4.96 30.05 17.20
C VAL A 52 5.34 29.43 15.85
N LEU A 53 6.46 29.87 15.23
CA LEU A 53 6.91 29.36 13.93
C LEU A 53 7.28 27.87 13.95
N PHE A 54 7.74 27.36 15.10
CA PHE A 54 8.13 25.95 15.29
C PHE A 54 7.00 25.06 15.86
N ILE A 55 6.05 25.61 16.62
CA ILE A 55 4.92 24.83 17.19
C ILE A 55 3.84 24.50 16.14
N VAL A 56 3.56 25.41 15.20
CA VAL A 56 2.54 25.22 14.16
C VAL A 56 2.82 24.00 13.25
N PRO A 57 4.05 23.74 12.75
CA PRO A 57 4.33 22.53 11.98
C PRO A 57 4.39 21.24 12.83
N PHE A 58 4.46 21.34 14.16
CA PHE A 58 4.50 20.18 15.06
C PHE A 58 3.15 19.47 15.17
N PHE A 59 2.04 20.20 14.98
CA PHE A 59 0.68 19.64 15.07
C PHE A 59 0.23 18.86 13.83
N SER A 60 0.98 18.88 12.72
CA SER A 60 0.55 18.31 11.43
C SER A 60 1.05 16.89 11.11
N CYS A 61 1.83 16.20 11.97
CA CYS A 61 2.34 14.84 11.67
C CYS A 61 1.42 13.68 12.19
N CYS A 62 0.33 13.97 12.89
CA CYS A 62 -0.39 12.95 13.67
C CYS A 62 -1.63 12.33 12.98
N VAL A 63 -1.68 12.21 11.65
CA VAL A 63 -2.79 11.48 11.01
C VAL A 63 -2.40 10.01 10.86
N ASN A 64 -2.76 9.21 11.87
CA ASN A 64 -2.68 7.75 11.77
C ASN A 64 -3.84 7.24 10.90
N ALA A 65 -3.58 6.99 9.62
CA ALA A 65 -4.49 6.18 8.79
C ALA A 65 -4.17 4.70 9.05
N GLN A 66 -4.94 4.08 9.94
CA GLN A 66 -4.74 2.68 10.36
C GLN A 66 -5.51 1.73 9.43
N LEU A 67 -4.81 0.78 8.81
CA LEU A 67 -5.44 -0.29 8.03
C LEU A 67 -6.23 -1.25 8.94
N SER A 68 -7.31 -1.82 8.41
CA SER A 68 -8.16 -2.78 9.12
C SER A 68 -8.58 -3.92 8.21
N ALA A 69 -8.37 -5.16 8.67
CA ALA A 69 -8.82 -6.37 7.97
C ALA A 69 -10.35 -6.41 7.76
N ASN A 70 -11.11 -5.62 8.53
CA ASN A 70 -12.57 -5.55 8.47
C ASN A 70 -13.10 -4.35 7.69
N PHE A 71 -12.23 -3.59 6.99
CA PHE A 71 -12.63 -2.37 6.28
C PHE A 71 -13.82 -2.60 5.32
N TYR A 72 -13.80 -3.69 4.55
CA TYR A 72 -14.86 -4.04 3.61
C TYR A 72 -15.95 -4.95 4.18
N ALA A 73 -15.94 -5.28 5.48
CA ALA A 73 -16.84 -6.27 6.06
C ALA A 73 -18.33 -5.91 5.91
N ARG A 74 -18.66 -4.61 5.85
CA ARG A 74 -20.03 -4.13 5.65
C ARG A 74 -20.33 -3.74 4.21
N THR A 75 -19.36 -3.17 3.50
CA THR A 75 -19.55 -2.59 2.17
C THR A 75 -19.39 -3.60 1.04
N CYS A 76 -18.53 -4.62 1.23
CA CYS A 76 -18.33 -5.70 0.28
C CYS A 76 -18.02 -7.04 0.99
N PRO A 77 -19.01 -7.65 1.66
CA PRO A 77 -18.79 -8.84 2.50
C PRO A 77 -18.32 -10.07 1.72
N THR A 78 -18.61 -10.14 0.42
CA THR A 78 -18.22 -11.24 -0.47
C THR A 78 -16.81 -11.09 -1.05
N LEU A 79 -16.13 -9.97 -0.78
CA LEU A 79 -14.80 -9.66 -1.33
C LEU A 79 -13.77 -10.78 -1.08
N PRO A 80 -13.56 -11.29 0.16
CA PRO A 80 -12.55 -12.32 0.40
C PRO A 80 -12.81 -13.59 -0.41
N THR A 81 -14.08 -14.00 -0.51
CA THR A 81 -14.47 -15.20 -1.26
C THR A 81 -14.27 -15.02 -2.77
N MET A 82 -14.59 -13.86 -3.33
CA MET A 82 -14.41 -13.58 -4.76
C MET A 82 -12.94 -13.61 -5.15
N VAL A 83 -12.08 -12.92 -4.39
CA VAL A 83 -10.63 -12.90 -4.63
C VAL A 83 -10.06 -14.31 -4.50
N ARG A 84 -10.39 -15.03 -3.42
CA ARG A 84 -9.94 -16.41 -3.18
C ARG A 84 -10.30 -17.36 -4.31
N ASN A 85 -11.54 -17.28 -4.80
CA ASN A 85 -12.03 -18.17 -5.87
C ASN A 85 -11.37 -17.86 -7.21
N ALA A 86 -11.17 -16.58 -7.54
CA ALA A 86 -10.45 -16.20 -8.75
C ALA A 86 -8.97 -16.63 -8.68
N MET A 87 -8.31 -16.44 -7.54
CA MET A 87 -6.94 -16.91 -7.34
C MET A 87 -6.84 -18.44 -7.39
N ARG A 88 -7.81 -19.18 -6.82
CA ARG A 88 -7.90 -20.64 -6.97
C ARG A 88 -7.93 -21.06 -8.43
N GLN A 89 -8.78 -20.41 -9.23
CA GLN A 89 -8.87 -20.68 -10.66
C GLN A 89 -7.53 -20.38 -11.37
N ALA A 90 -6.92 -19.22 -11.10
CA ALA A 90 -5.65 -18.83 -11.71
C ALA A 90 -4.51 -19.79 -11.37
N VAL A 91 -4.35 -20.13 -10.08
CA VAL A 91 -3.32 -21.05 -9.59
C VAL A 91 -3.54 -22.48 -10.08
N SER A 92 -4.80 -22.93 -10.19
CA SER A 92 -5.11 -24.25 -10.75
C SER A 92 -4.73 -24.40 -12.23
N ARG A 93 -4.77 -23.29 -12.99
CA ARG A 93 -4.32 -23.25 -14.39
C ARG A 93 -2.81 -23.18 -14.48
N GLU A 94 -2.18 -22.36 -13.65
CA GLU A 94 -0.73 -22.24 -13.58
C GLU A 94 -0.28 -21.94 -12.15
N GLY A 95 0.36 -22.92 -11.49
CA GLY A 95 0.81 -22.78 -10.10
C GLY A 95 1.77 -21.62 -9.87
N ARG A 96 2.59 -21.28 -10.88
CA ARG A 96 3.52 -20.14 -10.86
C ARG A 96 2.81 -18.79 -10.72
N MET A 97 1.51 -18.71 -11.04
CA MET A 97 0.75 -17.47 -10.94
C MET A 97 0.71 -16.91 -9.51
N ALA A 98 0.70 -17.77 -8.48
CA ALA A 98 0.79 -17.31 -7.08
C ALA A 98 2.07 -16.48 -6.83
N ALA A 99 3.22 -16.95 -7.33
CA ALA A 99 4.49 -16.24 -7.21
C ALA A 99 4.51 -14.95 -8.05
N SER A 100 3.87 -14.96 -9.23
CA SER A 100 3.75 -13.77 -10.07
C SER A 100 2.94 -12.66 -9.40
N ILE A 101 1.80 -12.98 -8.80
CA ILE A 101 0.97 -12.00 -8.08
C ILE A 101 1.68 -11.47 -6.83
N LEU A 102 2.36 -12.35 -6.07
CA LEU A 102 3.16 -11.92 -4.92
C LEU A 102 4.27 -10.94 -5.34
N ARG A 103 4.94 -11.21 -6.47
CA ARG A 103 5.95 -10.30 -7.03
C ARG A 103 5.31 -8.97 -7.46
N LEU A 104 4.14 -8.99 -8.11
CA LEU A 104 3.44 -7.74 -8.47
C LEU A 104 3.15 -6.87 -7.24
N PHE A 105 2.64 -7.48 -6.17
CA PHE A 105 2.40 -6.77 -4.90
C PHE A 105 3.69 -6.18 -4.31
N PHE A 106 4.79 -6.95 -4.32
CA PHE A 106 6.08 -6.44 -3.86
C PHE A 106 6.56 -5.23 -4.68
N HIS A 107 6.46 -5.30 -6.02
CA HIS A 107 6.90 -4.20 -6.87
C HIS A 107 6.03 -2.95 -6.74
N ASP A 108 4.72 -3.10 -6.52
CA ASP A 108 3.81 -2.00 -6.18
C ASP A 108 4.28 -1.31 -4.89
N CYS A 109 4.37 -2.08 -3.80
CA CYS A 109 4.72 -1.53 -2.50
C CYS A 109 6.13 -0.93 -2.42
N PHE A 110 7.07 -1.39 -3.26
CA PHE A 110 8.44 -0.89 -3.26
C PHE A 110 8.59 0.48 -3.94
N VAL A 111 7.69 0.81 -4.88
CA VAL A 111 7.72 2.07 -5.60
C VAL A 111 6.60 2.96 -5.07
N ASN A 112 6.96 3.99 -4.29
CA ASN A 112 6.02 4.96 -3.70
C ASN A 112 4.91 4.40 -2.78
N GLY A 113 4.82 3.09 -2.56
CA GLY A 113 3.90 2.45 -1.63
C GLY A 113 2.84 1.61 -2.36
N CYS A 114 2.01 0.89 -1.60
CA CYS A 114 1.02 -0.02 -2.19
C CYS A 114 -0.21 0.77 -2.69
N ASP A 115 -0.11 1.38 -3.87
CA ASP A 115 -1.14 2.26 -4.43
C ASP A 115 -1.69 1.79 -5.79
N ALA A 116 -1.33 0.58 -6.22
CA ALA A 116 -1.68 -0.02 -7.51
C ALA A 116 -1.14 0.73 -8.74
N SER A 117 -0.16 1.61 -8.59
CA SER A 117 0.51 2.31 -9.69
C SER A 117 1.13 1.34 -10.71
N ILE A 118 1.61 0.17 -10.27
CA ILE A 118 2.15 -0.85 -11.18
C ILE A 118 1.10 -1.42 -12.15
N LEU A 119 -0.18 -1.32 -11.81
CA LEU A 119 -1.27 -1.87 -12.63
C LEU A 119 -1.65 -0.94 -13.79
N LEU A 120 -1.09 0.27 -13.84
CA LEU A 120 -1.36 1.20 -14.92
C LEU A 120 -0.62 0.89 -16.21
N ASP A 121 -1.33 1.14 -17.30
CA ASP A 121 -0.78 1.12 -18.65
C ASP A 121 -0.34 2.52 -19.05
N ASP A 122 0.62 2.58 -19.96
CA ASP A 122 1.08 3.82 -20.55
C ASP A 122 -0.08 4.52 -21.28
N THR A 123 -0.09 5.85 -21.21
CA THR A 123 -0.97 6.72 -21.99
C THR A 123 -0.14 7.76 -22.73
N ALA A 124 -0.76 8.57 -23.58
CA ALA A 124 -0.05 9.63 -24.30
C ALA A 124 0.67 10.65 -23.40
N THR A 125 0.22 10.80 -22.15
CA THR A 125 0.73 11.81 -21.20
C THR A 125 1.33 11.21 -19.94
N PHE A 126 1.33 9.88 -19.80
CA PHE A 126 1.78 9.19 -18.59
C PHE A 126 2.48 7.89 -18.94
N THR A 127 3.70 7.71 -18.43
CA THR A 127 4.44 6.45 -18.52
C THR A 127 4.23 5.67 -17.23
N GLY A 128 3.58 4.52 -17.32
CA GLY A 128 3.34 3.61 -16.22
C GLY A 128 4.58 2.77 -15.87
N GLU A 129 4.45 1.99 -14.80
CA GLU A 129 5.58 1.25 -14.25
C GLU A 129 5.79 -0.10 -14.93
N LYS A 130 4.81 -0.61 -15.69
CA LYS A 130 4.88 -1.90 -16.38
C LYS A 130 6.08 -2.01 -17.33
N ASN A 131 6.45 -0.89 -17.96
CA ASN A 131 7.54 -0.82 -18.92
C ASN A 131 8.89 -0.41 -18.30
N ALA A 132 8.95 -0.19 -16.98
CA ALA A 132 10.19 0.05 -16.29
C ALA A 132 11.14 -1.17 -16.42
N PHE A 133 12.45 -0.93 -16.38
CA PHE A 133 13.48 -1.97 -16.52
C PHE A 133 13.23 -3.26 -15.70
N PRO A 134 12.86 -3.21 -14.40
CA PRO A 134 12.64 -4.42 -13.61
C PRO A 134 11.33 -5.16 -13.93
N ASN A 135 10.40 -4.52 -14.65
CA ASN A 135 9.05 -5.03 -14.93
C ASN A 135 8.87 -5.48 -16.38
N ARG A 136 9.52 -4.80 -17.33
CA ARG A 136 9.38 -5.03 -18.77
C ARG A 136 9.73 -6.48 -19.11
N ASN A 137 8.80 -7.18 -19.76
CA ASN A 137 8.91 -8.60 -20.12
C ASN A 137 9.20 -9.54 -18.91
N SER A 138 8.84 -9.12 -17.69
CA SER A 138 9.17 -9.85 -16.46
C SER A 138 7.98 -9.94 -15.51
N ALA A 139 7.33 -8.81 -15.22
CA ALA A 139 6.09 -8.74 -14.45
C ALA A 139 4.92 -9.34 -15.25
N ARG A 140 4.04 -10.09 -14.59
CA ARG A 140 2.95 -10.84 -15.21
C ARG A 140 1.83 -11.15 -14.21
N GLY A 141 0.64 -11.48 -14.68
CA GLY A 141 -0.54 -11.72 -13.85
C GLY A 141 -1.50 -10.53 -13.75
N PHE A 142 -1.29 -9.49 -14.56
CA PHE A 142 -2.17 -8.32 -14.63
C PHE A 142 -3.60 -8.70 -15.00
N GLU A 143 -3.76 -9.68 -15.89
CA GLU A 143 -5.03 -10.22 -16.36
C GLU A 143 -5.85 -10.90 -15.25
N VAL A 144 -5.18 -11.49 -14.27
CA VAL A 144 -5.82 -12.08 -13.09
C VAL A 144 -6.40 -10.98 -12.21
N ILE A 145 -5.64 -9.90 -12.00
CA ILE A 145 -6.10 -8.74 -11.24
C ILE A 145 -7.26 -8.04 -11.93
N ASP A 146 -7.19 -7.84 -13.26
CA ASP A 146 -8.29 -7.30 -14.05
C ASP A 146 -9.56 -8.16 -13.91
N THR A 147 -9.42 -9.50 -14.00
CA THR A 147 -10.55 -10.42 -13.83
C THR A 147 -11.17 -10.33 -12.43
N ILE A 148 -10.35 -10.22 -11.38
CA ILE A 148 -10.82 -10.05 -10.01
C ILE A 148 -11.57 -8.72 -9.90
N LYS A 149 -10.98 -7.63 -10.39
CA LYS A 149 -11.61 -6.31 -10.37
C LYS A 149 -12.95 -6.31 -11.11
N THR A 150 -13.06 -6.99 -12.26
CA THR A 150 -14.34 -7.12 -12.97
C THR A 150 -15.42 -7.74 -12.11
N ARG A 151 -15.10 -8.84 -11.42
CA ARG A 151 -16.05 -9.55 -10.57
C ARG A 151 -16.42 -8.73 -9.34
N VAL A 152 -15.44 -8.04 -8.74
CA VAL A 152 -15.65 -7.18 -7.58
C VAL A 152 -16.51 -5.98 -7.94
N GLU A 153 -16.26 -5.30 -9.07
CA GLU A 153 -17.07 -4.16 -9.51
C GLU A 153 -18.53 -4.54 -9.84
N ALA A 154 -18.74 -5.76 -10.35
CA ALA A 154 -20.09 -6.28 -10.58
C ALA A 154 -20.88 -6.51 -9.28
N ALA A 155 -20.20 -6.80 -8.16
CA ALA A 155 -20.82 -7.06 -6.87
C ALA A 155 -20.84 -5.83 -5.95
N CYS A 156 -19.80 -5.00 -6.01
CA CYS A 156 -19.47 -3.92 -5.10
C CYS A 156 -18.90 -2.73 -5.88
N ASN A 157 -19.76 -2.11 -6.69
CA ASN A 157 -19.39 -1.04 -7.62
C ASN A 157 -18.64 0.11 -6.91
N ALA A 158 -17.52 0.52 -7.49
CA ALA A 158 -16.66 1.62 -7.05
C ALA A 158 -16.28 1.58 -5.56
N THR A 159 -16.26 0.40 -4.95
CA THR A 159 -16.07 0.25 -3.50
C THR A 159 -14.66 -0.18 -3.14
N VAL A 160 -14.09 -1.14 -3.86
CA VAL A 160 -12.82 -1.79 -3.47
C VAL A 160 -11.67 -1.30 -4.33
N SER A 161 -10.59 -0.87 -3.69
CA SER A 161 -9.40 -0.38 -4.40
C SER A 161 -8.63 -1.50 -5.12
N CYS A 162 -7.90 -1.17 -6.19
CA CYS A 162 -7.03 -2.15 -6.86
C CYS A 162 -5.82 -2.55 -6.02
N ALA A 163 -5.34 -1.66 -5.13
CA ALA A 163 -4.27 -1.97 -4.20
C ALA A 163 -4.71 -3.08 -3.22
N ASP A 164 -5.91 -2.97 -2.65
CA ASP A 164 -6.46 -3.98 -1.75
C ASP A 164 -6.72 -5.31 -2.48
N ILE A 165 -7.20 -5.26 -3.72
CA ILE A 165 -7.35 -6.47 -4.55
C ILE A 165 -5.99 -7.16 -4.76
N LEU A 166 -4.93 -6.40 -5.07
CA LEU A 166 -3.59 -6.94 -5.28
C LEU A 166 -3.03 -7.54 -3.97
N ALA A 167 -3.22 -6.87 -2.83
CA ALA A 167 -2.83 -7.37 -1.52
C ALA A 167 -3.55 -8.67 -1.14
N LEU A 168 -4.89 -8.71 -1.30
CA LEU A 168 -5.69 -9.91 -1.04
C LEU A 168 -5.32 -11.05 -1.98
N ALA A 169 -5.08 -10.75 -3.26
CA ALA A 169 -4.70 -11.74 -4.26
C ALA A 169 -3.32 -12.33 -3.97
N ALA A 170 -2.34 -11.52 -3.54
CA ALA A 170 -1.02 -11.98 -3.13
C ALA A 170 -1.11 -12.91 -1.91
N ARG A 171 -1.85 -12.50 -0.87
CA ARG A 171 -2.11 -13.32 0.32
C ARG A 171 -2.73 -14.67 -0.07
N ASP A 172 -3.80 -14.64 -0.85
CA ASP A 172 -4.52 -15.85 -1.20
C ASP A 172 -3.70 -16.76 -2.12
N GLY A 173 -2.94 -16.19 -3.06
CA GLY A 173 -2.01 -16.94 -3.91
C GLY A 173 -1.02 -17.75 -3.10
N VAL A 174 -0.39 -17.11 -2.11
CA VAL A 174 0.54 -17.77 -1.19
C VAL A 174 -0.12 -18.90 -0.43
N VAL A 175 -1.30 -18.67 0.16
CA VAL A 175 -2.02 -19.69 0.93
C VAL A 175 -2.45 -20.88 0.05
N LEU A 176 -2.62 -20.68 -1.28
CA LEU A 176 -2.99 -21.78 -2.19
C LEU A 176 -1.83 -22.70 -2.56
N VAL A 177 -0.60 -22.17 -2.60
CA VAL A 177 0.59 -22.93 -3.00
C VAL A 177 1.41 -23.42 -1.80
N SER A 178 1.12 -22.92 -0.60
CA SER A 178 1.69 -23.44 0.62
C SER A 178 0.87 -24.63 1.14
N ASN A 179 1.55 -25.65 1.68
CA ASN A 179 0.93 -26.69 2.52
C ASN A 179 0.58 -26.11 3.91
N CYS A 180 0.00 -24.91 3.94
CA CYS A 180 -0.42 -24.28 5.17
C CYS A 180 -1.75 -24.87 5.62
N ASN A 181 -1.67 -25.97 6.36
CA ASN A 181 -2.62 -26.20 7.43
C ASN A 181 -2.31 -25.14 8.52
N ASP A 182 -3.32 -24.67 9.25
CA ASP A 182 -3.30 -23.50 10.15
C ASP A 182 -2.21 -23.47 11.26
N ALA A 183 -1.26 -24.40 11.27
CA ALA A 183 -0.17 -24.55 12.23
C ALA A 183 1.23 -24.14 11.72
N ASN A 184 1.43 -23.81 10.44
CA ASN A 184 2.77 -23.48 9.92
C ASN A 184 3.13 -21.98 10.12
N PHE A 185 4.21 -21.71 10.88
CA PHE A 185 4.76 -20.37 11.19
C PHE A 185 5.02 -19.49 9.95
N ALA A 186 5.28 -20.10 8.79
CA ALA A 186 5.38 -19.40 7.52
C ALA A 186 4.07 -18.69 7.12
N CYS A 187 2.91 -19.30 7.37
CA CYS A 187 1.62 -18.65 7.12
C CYS A 187 1.33 -17.50 8.08
N PHE A 188 1.82 -17.55 9.31
CA PHE A 188 1.70 -16.46 10.27
C PHE A 188 2.52 -15.22 9.84
N LEU A 189 3.70 -15.43 9.25
CA LEU A 189 4.52 -14.36 8.65
C LEU A 189 3.87 -13.76 7.41
N LEU A 190 3.13 -14.56 6.63
CA LEU A 190 2.41 -14.11 5.44
C LEU A 190 1.08 -13.43 5.78
N GLN A 191 0.46 -13.77 6.91
CA GLN A 191 -0.70 -13.06 7.47
C GLN A 191 -0.32 -11.66 8.01
N LYS A 192 0.96 -11.44 8.34
CA LYS A 192 1.51 -10.10 8.58
C LYS A 192 1.60 -9.22 7.33
N ILE A 193 1.57 -9.79 6.12
CA ILE A 193 1.47 -9.01 4.87
C ILE A 193 0.10 -8.32 4.76
N SER A 194 -0.95 -8.87 5.37
CA SER A 194 -2.28 -8.20 5.44
C SER A 194 -2.41 -7.15 6.56
N HIS A 195 -1.34 -6.88 7.31
CA HIS A 195 -1.26 -5.77 8.28
C HIS A 195 -0.37 -4.61 7.77
N ILE A 196 0.11 -4.72 6.53
CA ILE A 196 0.67 -3.65 5.71
C ILE A 196 -0.47 -3.03 4.93
#